data_AF-A0A2T4B1G7-F1
#
_entry.id   AF-A0A2T4B1G7-F1
#
_cell.length_a   1.000
_cell.length_b   1.000
_cell.length_c   1.000
_cell.angle_alpha   90.00
_cell.angle_beta   90.00
_cell.angle_gamma   90.00
#
_symmetry.space_group_name_H-M   'P 1'
#
loop_
_entity.id
_entity.type
_entity.pdbx_description
1 polymer ?
#
loop_
_entity_poly.entity_id
_entity_poly.type
_entity_poly.pdbx_seq_one_letter_code
_entity_poly.pdbx_strand_id
1 'polypeptide(L)'
;MSRRTSTIPDYERSRQGSTCSVRSCGGMSPDATRELWKTMLELQERYGCYTSARMDLAVGAGDMALSLMPNPFILDTLNDSVVDLPDEGWEMLNRCLQQPRL
;
A
#
# COMPACT_ATOMS: atom_id res chain seq x y z
N MET A 1 25.55 46.01 8.68
CA MET A 1 24.38 45.55 9.48
C MET A 1 23.67 44.45 8.71
N SER A 2 23.54 43.29 9.36
CA SER A 2 22.58 42.20 9.17
C SER A 2 22.37 41.56 7.78
N ARG A 3 22.94 40.35 7.66
CA ARG A 3 22.42 39.24 6.86
C ARG A 3 20.94 38.99 7.20
N ARG A 4 20.15 38.56 6.21
CA ARG A 4 19.05 37.60 6.37
C ARG A 4 18.62 37.13 4.97
N THR A 5 19.42 36.23 4.40
CA THR A 5 18.94 35.25 3.42
C THR A 5 17.81 34.48 4.10
N SER A 6 16.57 34.79 3.72
CA SER A 6 15.41 33.98 4.10
C SER A 6 15.39 32.76 3.19
N THR A 7 16.15 31.75 3.56
CA THR A 7 15.97 30.38 3.08
C THR A 7 14.63 29.90 3.65
N ILE A 8 13.56 30.06 2.86
CA ILE A 8 12.36 29.25 3.02
C ILE A 8 12.84 27.80 2.85
N PRO A 9 12.72 26.93 3.86
CA PRO A 9 12.93 25.52 3.60
C PRO A 9 11.77 25.09 2.70
N ASP A 10 12.11 24.79 1.45
CA ASP A 10 11.38 23.84 0.62
C ASP A 10 11.19 22.56 1.45
N TYR A 11 10.13 22.53 2.24
CA TYR A 11 9.42 21.30 2.44
C TYR A 11 8.82 20.99 1.06
N GLU A 12 9.66 20.43 0.19
CA GLU A 12 9.18 19.55 -0.85
C GLU A 12 8.44 18.45 -0.11
N ARG A 13 7.15 18.69 0.15
CA ARG A 13 6.18 17.63 -0.08
C ARG A 13 6.29 17.35 -1.56
N SER A 14 7.31 16.55 -1.91
CA SER A 14 7.20 15.53 -2.90
C SER A 14 5.91 14.80 -2.57
N ARG A 15 4.78 15.33 -3.04
CA ARG A 15 3.67 14.51 -3.48
C ARG A 15 4.32 13.65 -4.55
N GLN A 16 4.93 12.55 -4.11
CA GLN A 16 5.44 11.50 -4.97
C GLN A 16 4.37 11.34 -6.04
N GLY A 17 4.75 11.72 -7.26
CA GLY A 17 3.84 11.71 -8.39
C GLY A 17 3.15 10.36 -8.39
N SER A 18 1.83 10.37 -8.57
CA SER A 18 1.01 9.17 -8.67
C SER A 18 1.83 8.09 -9.37
N THR A 19 2.31 7.13 -8.59
CA THR A 19 2.62 5.82 -9.11
C THR A 19 1.23 5.27 -9.43
N CYS A 20 0.67 5.70 -10.57
CA CYS A 20 -0.35 4.96 -11.25
C CYS A 20 0.18 3.54 -11.22
N SER A 21 -0.43 2.70 -10.37
CA SER A 21 0.04 1.37 -10.12
C SER A 21 0.17 0.72 -11.49
N VAL A 22 1.41 0.55 -11.96
CA VAL A 22 1.70 -0.08 -13.26
C VAL A 22 1.21 -1.55 -13.25
N ARG A 23 0.62 -1.98 -12.12
CA ARG A 23 0.15 -3.31 -11.81
C ARG A 23 -1.21 -3.25 -11.11
N SER A 24 -2.27 -2.93 -11.87
CA SER A 24 -3.65 -3.09 -11.38
C SER A 24 -3.90 -4.53 -10.91
N CYS A 25 -4.65 -4.69 -9.82
CA CYS A 25 -5.11 -5.96 -9.29
C CYS A 25 -6.14 -6.66 -10.21
N GLY A 26 -6.61 -5.97 -11.26
CA GLY A 26 -7.45 -6.56 -12.30
C GLY A 26 -6.75 -7.70 -13.04
N GLY A 27 -7.47 -8.83 -13.22
CA GLY A 27 -6.98 -10.01 -13.93
C GLY A 27 -6.06 -10.93 -13.12
N MET A 28 -5.86 -10.66 -11.82
CA MET A 28 -5.22 -11.62 -10.93
C MET A 28 -6.12 -12.83 -10.68
N SER A 29 -5.53 -14.01 -10.52
CA SER A 29 -6.27 -15.20 -10.08
C SER A 29 -6.84 -14.97 -8.66
N PRO A 30 -7.91 -15.68 -8.26
CA PRO A 30 -8.48 -15.54 -6.92
C PRO A 30 -7.48 -15.91 -5.82
N ASP A 31 -6.62 -16.91 -6.07
CA ASP A 31 -5.55 -17.29 -5.14
C ASP A 31 -4.47 -16.20 -5.05
N ALA A 32 -4.05 -15.63 -6.17
CA ALA A 32 -3.08 -14.52 -6.20
C ALA A 32 -3.63 -13.28 -5.47
N THR A 33 -4.93 -12.99 -5.65
CA THR A 33 -5.62 -11.88 -4.97
C THR A 33 -5.67 -12.12 -3.45
N ARG A 34 -5.88 -13.37 -3.02
CA ARG A 34 -5.88 -13.75 -1.61
C ARG A 34 -4.50 -13.60 -0.98
N GLU A 35 -3.45 -14.04 -1.67
CA GLU A 35 -2.08 -13.89 -1.18
C GLU A 35 -1.67 -12.42 -1.12
N LEU A 36 -2.04 -11.61 -2.13
CA LEU A 36 -1.86 -10.17 -2.08
C LEU A 36 -2.52 -9.57 -0.83
N TRP A 37 -3.79 -9.92 -0.57
CA TRP A 37 -4.51 -9.42 0.60
C TRP A 37 -3.80 -9.76 1.92
N LYS A 38 -3.35 -11.02 2.09
CA LYS A 38 -2.57 -11.42 3.27
C LYS A 38 -1.30 -10.60 3.42
N THR A 39 -0.55 -10.42 2.33
CA THR A 39 0.66 -9.59 2.34
C THR A 39 0.35 -8.14 2.74
N MET A 40 -0.73 -7.55 2.21
CA MET A 40 -1.13 -6.19 2.59
C MET A 40 -1.45 -6.09 4.09
N LEU A 41 -2.09 -7.11 4.68
CA LEU A 41 -2.37 -7.15 6.12
C LEU A 41 -1.09 -7.30 6.96
N GLU A 42 -0.15 -8.15 6.54
CA GLU A 42 1.16 -8.29 7.20
C GLU A 42 1.93 -6.96 7.18
N LEU A 43 1.92 -6.26 6.04
CA LEU A 43 2.54 -4.94 5.92
C LEU A 43 1.87 -3.90 6.82
N GLN A 44 0.52 -3.94 6.92
CA GLN A 44 -0.19 -3.08 7.85
C GLN A 44 0.18 -3.36 9.30
N GLU A 45 0.22 -4.63 9.70
CA GLU A 45 0.56 -5.02 11.07
C GLU A 45 1.99 -4.62 11.45
N ARG A 46 2.94 -4.79 10.52
CA ARG A 46 4.36 -4.49 10.78
C ARG A 46 4.70 -3.00 10.72
N TYR A 47 4.12 -2.26 9.77
CA TYR A 47 4.55 -0.89 9.44
C TYR A 47 3.46 0.18 9.61
N GLY A 48 2.18 -0.20 9.71
CA GLY A 48 1.07 0.75 9.77
C GLY A 48 0.95 1.64 8.51
N CYS A 49 1.38 1.14 7.36
CA CYS A 49 1.57 1.91 6.14
C CYS A 49 0.28 2.24 5.36
N TYR A 50 -0.85 1.61 5.68
CA TYR A 50 -2.14 1.90 5.05
C TYR A 50 -3.00 2.82 5.92
N THR A 51 -3.51 3.89 5.30
CA THR A 51 -4.47 4.80 5.95
C THR A 51 -5.91 4.36 5.64
N SER A 52 -6.34 3.21 6.18
CA SER A 52 -7.66 2.65 5.89
C SER A 52 -8.27 1.92 7.08
N ALA A 53 -9.46 2.35 7.51
CA ALA A 53 -10.21 1.70 8.58
C ALA A 53 -10.53 0.22 8.28
N ARG A 54 -10.64 -0.16 6.99
CA ARG A 54 -10.83 -1.56 6.60
C ARG A 54 -9.58 -2.38 6.91
N MET A 55 -8.38 -1.83 6.70
CA MET A 55 -7.13 -2.51 7.03
C MET A 55 -7.01 -2.71 8.53
N ASP A 56 -7.29 -1.66 9.32
CA ASP A 56 -7.23 -1.73 10.78
C ASP A 56 -8.20 -2.77 11.34
N LEU A 57 -9.43 -2.82 10.81
CA LEU A 57 -10.40 -3.84 11.17
C LEU A 57 -9.92 -5.24 10.81
N ALA A 58 -9.36 -5.42 9.60
CA ALA A 58 -8.94 -6.72 9.10
C ALA A 58 -7.73 -7.28 9.85
N VAL A 59 -6.76 -6.44 10.22
CA VAL A 59 -5.62 -6.84 11.07
C VAL A 59 -6.14 -7.35 12.44
N GLY A 60 -7.12 -6.68 13.02
CA GLY A 60 -7.74 -7.12 14.29
C GLY A 60 -8.67 -8.33 14.20
N ALA A 61 -9.02 -8.80 12.99
CA ALA A 61 -10.06 -9.81 12.79
C ALA A 61 -9.56 -11.27 12.82
N GLY A 62 -8.24 -11.50 12.87
CA GLY A 62 -7.65 -12.85 12.90
C GLY A 62 -8.12 -13.70 11.72
N ASP A 63 -8.66 -14.90 12.00
CA ASP A 63 -9.14 -15.84 10.98
C ASP A 63 -10.23 -15.26 10.06
N MET A 64 -10.97 -14.25 10.52
CA MET A 64 -12.00 -13.57 9.74
C MET A 64 -11.43 -12.54 8.74
N ALA A 65 -10.14 -12.23 8.78
CA ALA A 65 -9.52 -11.22 7.93
C ALA A 65 -9.68 -11.51 6.43
N LEU A 66 -9.70 -12.78 6.03
CA LEU A 66 -9.93 -13.18 4.64
C LEU A 66 -11.36 -12.87 4.16
N SER A 67 -12.34 -12.87 5.06
CA SER A 67 -13.73 -12.50 4.73
C SER A 67 -13.90 -11.00 4.47
N LEU A 68 -12.94 -10.19 4.94
CA LEU A 68 -12.90 -8.74 4.75
C LEU A 68 -12.12 -8.34 3.50
N MET A 69 -11.59 -9.31 2.74
CA MET A 69 -10.88 -9.08 1.49
C MET A 69 -11.78 -8.28 0.54
N PRO A 70 -11.38 -7.07 0.14
CA PRO A 70 -12.19 -6.27 -0.76
C PRO A 70 -12.02 -6.71 -2.21
N ASN A 71 -12.84 -6.15 -3.10
CA ASN A 71 -12.70 -6.40 -4.54
C ASN A 71 -11.39 -5.80 -5.11
N PRO A 72 -10.94 -6.24 -6.30
CA PRO A 72 -9.68 -5.78 -6.89
C PRO A 72 -9.54 -4.27 -7.07
N PHE A 73 -10.62 -3.56 -7.38
CA PHE A 73 -10.58 -2.10 -7.53
C PHE A 73 -10.25 -1.39 -6.21
N ILE A 74 -10.79 -1.89 -5.11
CA ILE A 74 -10.49 -1.36 -3.78
C ILE A 74 -9.07 -1.77 -3.34
N LEU A 75 -8.58 -2.96 -3.73
CA LEU A 75 -7.18 -3.34 -3.49
C LEU A 75 -6.22 -2.36 -4.18
N ASP A 76 -6.50 -1.99 -5.44
CA ASP A 76 -5.75 -0.95 -6.14
C ASP A 76 -5.76 0.37 -5.38
N THR A 77 -6.94 0.82 -4.95
CA THR A 77 -7.09 2.05 -4.17
C THR A 77 -6.28 2.00 -2.86
N LEU A 78 -6.21 0.84 -2.20
CA LEU A 78 -5.43 0.66 -0.98
C LEU A 78 -3.92 0.71 -1.26
N ASN A 79 -3.46 0.05 -2.32
CA ASN A 79 -2.06 0.08 -2.74
C ASN A 79 -1.59 1.52 -3.07
N ASP A 80 -2.45 2.32 -3.68
CA ASP A 80 -2.16 3.74 -3.97
C ASP A 80 -2.10 4.62 -2.71
N SER A 81 -2.62 4.13 -1.57
CA SER A 81 -2.68 4.85 -0.29
C SER A 81 -1.52 4.52 0.67
N VAL A 82 -0.59 3.68 0.25
CA VAL A 82 0.57 3.27 1.06
C VAL A 82 1.47 4.47 1.33
N VAL A 83 1.83 4.67 2.59
CA VAL A 83 2.76 5.71 3.06
C VAL A 83 3.83 5.12 3.95
N ASP A 84 5.03 5.73 3.95
CA ASP A 84 6.14 5.40 4.86
C ASP A 84 6.55 3.90 4.88
N LEU A 85 6.29 3.17 3.79
CA LEU A 85 6.67 1.76 3.66
C LEU A 85 8.16 1.63 3.27
N PRO A 86 8.98 0.87 4.02
CA PRO A 86 10.38 0.67 3.69
C PRO A 86 10.57 -0.26 2.48
N ASP A 87 11.79 -0.30 1.92
CA ASP A 87 12.11 -1.03 0.70
C ASP A 87 11.74 -2.53 0.80
N GLU A 88 12.01 -3.19 1.93
CA GLU A 88 11.66 -4.60 2.09
C GLU A 88 10.14 -4.84 2.00
N GLY A 89 9.34 -3.89 2.47
CA GLY A 89 7.89 -3.95 2.38
C GLY A 89 7.40 -3.78 0.94
N TRP A 90 8.03 -2.87 0.19
CA TRP A 90 7.77 -2.71 -1.24
C TRP A 90 8.14 -3.96 -2.03
N GLU A 91 9.24 -4.63 -1.70
CA GLU A 91 9.62 -5.90 -2.33
C GLU A 91 8.58 -7.00 -2.10
N MET A 92 8.08 -7.12 -0.86
CA MET A 92 7.01 -8.06 -0.53
C MET A 92 5.73 -7.79 -1.33
N LEU A 93 5.29 -6.53 -1.39
CA LEU A 93 4.09 -6.14 -2.12
C LEU A 93 4.25 -6.39 -3.63
N ASN A 94 5.39 -5.98 -4.20
CA ASN A 94 5.67 -6.13 -5.63
C ASN A 94 5.76 -7.59 -6.07
N ARG A 95 6.21 -8.49 -5.19
CA ARG A 95 6.23 -9.94 -5.47
C ARG A 95 4.83 -10.48 -5.74
N CYS A 96 3.82 -10.02 -4.99
CA CYS A 96 2.43 -10.41 -5.21
C CYS A 96 1.86 -9.79 -6.50
N LEU A 97 2.16 -8.52 -6.77
CA LEU A 97 1.72 -7.80 -7.97
C LEU A 97 2.44 -8.25 -9.26
N GLN A 98 3.49 -9.05 -9.16
CA GLN A 98 4.24 -9.63 -10.28
C GLN A 98 3.72 -10.98 -10.75
N GLN A 99 2.72 -11.55 -10.07
CA GLN A 99 2.18 -12.86 -10.45
C GLN A 99 1.50 -12.84 -11.83
N PRO A 100 1.52 -13.98 -12.57
CA PRO A 100 0.88 -14.09 -13.87
C PRO A 100 -0.62 -13.77 -13.79
N ARG A 101 -1.11 -12.96 -14.73
CA ARG A 101 -2.55 -12.69 -14.90
C ARG A 101 -3.19 -13.80 -15.72
N LEU A 102 -4.43 -14.17 -15.38
CA LEU A 102 -5.24 -15.17 -16.09
C LEU A 102 -6.07 -14.53 -17.21
#